data_AF-A0A645DPC4-F1
#
_entry.id   AF-A0A645DPC4-F1
#
_cell.length_a   1.000
_cell.length_b   1.000
_cell.length_c   1.000
_cell.angle_alpha   90.00
_cell.angle_beta   90.00
_cell.angle_gamma   90.00
#
_symmetry.space_group_name_H-M   'P 1'
#
loop_
_entity.id
_entity.type
_entity.pdbx_description
1 polymer ?
#
loop_
_entity_poly.entity_id
_entity_poly.type
_entity_poly.pdbx_seq_one_letter_code
_entity_poly.pdbx_strand_id
1 'polypeptide(L)'
;MKFNWKKFDWLLLFPLAATFLALLRPGDTVWLGDEAGLMALALQANEAGHPAAHGLVGSMGVAYGALVVWRPMPQGFRFEGLPPNVKMPTQWLQTPVLVQPNTPVVLGPEPLIPRQSITLSLPGSSSAPVRLATDGLRPFSIQNLQETP
;
A
#
# COMPACT_ATOMS: atom_id res chain seq x y z
N MET A 1 -63.46 8.53 -4.36
CA MET A 1 -62.33 9.44 -4.60
C MET A 1 -61.45 8.81 -5.68
N LYS A 2 -61.45 9.31 -6.92
CA LYS A 2 -60.68 8.72 -8.04
C LYS A 2 -59.27 9.31 -8.04
N PHE A 3 -58.26 8.50 -7.70
CA PHE A 3 -56.86 8.92 -7.69
C PHE A 3 -56.37 9.14 -9.11
N ASN A 4 -55.88 10.35 -9.41
CA ASN A 4 -55.61 10.79 -10.77
C ASN A 4 -54.12 10.65 -11.10
N TRP A 5 -53.76 9.52 -11.72
CA TRP A 5 -52.38 9.11 -12.02
C TRP A 5 -51.60 10.07 -12.92
N LYS A 6 -52.29 10.93 -13.69
CA LYS A 6 -51.64 11.91 -14.58
C LYS A 6 -51.03 13.12 -13.86
N LYS A 7 -51.41 13.37 -12.60
CA LYS A 7 -50.83 14.42 -11.75
C LYS A 7 -49.79 13.89 -10.77
N PHE A 8 -49.52 12.57 -10.82
CA PHE A 8 -48.56 11.94 -9.95
C PHE A 8 -47.16 12.30 -10.45
N ASP A 9 -46.52 13.20 -9.71
CA ASP A 9 -45.22 13.76 -10.07
C ASP A 9 -44.16 12.65 -9.96
N TRP A 10 -43.92 11.97 -11.07
CA TRP A 10 -43.01 10.83 -11.16
C TRP A 10 -41.56 11.20 -10.81
N LEU A 11 -41.24 12.51 -10.83
CA LEU A 11 -39.96 13.06 -10.39
C LEU A 11 -39.74 12.92 -8.87
N LEU A 12 -40.80 12.73 -8.07
CA LEU A 12 -40.68 12.47 -6.62
C LEU A 12 -40.42 11.00 -6.28
N LEU A 13 -40.64 10.05 -7.20
CA LEU A 13 -40.32 8.63 -6.98
C LEU A 13 -38.82 8.33 -7.09
N PHE A 14 -38.08 9.04 -7.94
CA PHE A 14 -36.64 8.83 -8.11
C PHE A 14 -35.81 9.06 -6.81
N PRO A 15 -35.99 10.17 -6.06
CA PRO A 15 -35.29 10.34 -4.79
C PRO A 15 -35.81 9.38 -3.72
N LEU A 16 -37.10 9.01 -3.75
CA LEU A 16 -37.68 8.06 -2.80
C LEU A 16 -37.08 6.66 -2.99
N ALA A 17 -36.90 6.19 -4.24
CA ALA A 17 -36.26 4.91 -4.53
C ALA A 17 -34.77 4.90 -4.15
N ALA A 18 -34.04 5.99 -4.39
CA ALA A 18 -32.66 6.14 -3.94
C ALA A 18 -32.52 6.12 -2.41
N THR A 19 -33.47 6.77 -1.71
CA THR A 19 -33.52 6.76 -0.24
C THR A 19 -33.93 5.38 0.31
N PHE A 20 -34.83 4.68 -0.36
CA PHE A 20 -35.27 3.35 0.02
C PHE A 20 -34.18 2.30 -0.18
N LEU A 21 -33.37 2.41 -1.25
CA LEU A 21 -32.22 1.53 -1.49
C LEU A 21 -31.15 1.68 -0.39
N ALA A 22 -30.93 2.90 0.12
CA ALA A 22 -30.04 3.17 1.24
C ALA A 22 -30.57 2.62 2.59
N LEU A 23 -31.88 2.51 2.77
CA LEU A 23 -32.52 1.98 3.98
C LEU A 23 -32.64 0.45 3.99
N LEU A 24 -32.74 -0.19 2.82
CA LEU A 24 -32.80 -1.65 2.67
C LEU A 24 -31.44 -2.34 2.92
N ARG A 25 -30.34 -1.58 2.93
CA ARG A 25 -28.99 -2.06 3.22
C ARG A 25 -28.33 -1.26 4.36
N PRO A 26 -28.77 -1.44 5.62
CA PRO A 26 -28.10 -0.83 6.75
C PRO A 26 -26.72 -1.49 6.90
N GLY A 27 -25.69 -0.92 6.27
CA GLY A 27 -24.33 -1.43 6.36
C GLY A 27 -23.44 -1.30 5.12
N ASP A 28 -23.92 -0.69 4.02
CA ASP A 28 -23.11 -0.48 2.80
C ASP A 28 -22.01 0.58 2.98
N THR A 29 -21.09 0.25 3.87
CA THR A 29 -19.70 0.68 3.93
C THR A 29 -18.94 -0.05 2.81
N VAL A 30 -19.31 0.21 1.56
CA VAL A 30 -18.66 -0.40 0.37
C VAL A 30 -17.13 -0.26 0.44
N TRP A 31 -16.65 0.80 1.10
CA TRP A 31 -15.24 1.06 1.37
C TRP A 31 -14.65 0.24 2.54
N LEU A 32 -15.38 0.02 3.65
CA LEU A 32 -14.86 -0.71 4.84
C LEU A 32 -14.71 -2.22 4.56
N GLY A 33 -15.60 -2.79 3.74
CA GLY A 33 -15.47 -4.17 3.28
C GLY A 33 -14.24 -4.36 2.40
N ASP A 34 -13.98 -3.40 1.51
CA ASP A 34 -12.76 -3.36 0.70
C ASP A 34 -11.52 -3.24 1.60
N GLU A 35 -11.49 -2.27 2.52
CA GLU A 35 -10.38 -2.11 3.48
C GLU A 35 -10.10 -3.38 4.29
N ALA A 36 -11.13 -4.04 4.83
CA ALA A 36 -10.96 -5.28 5.57
C ALA A 36 -10.38 -6.39 4.68
N GLY A 37 -10.77 -6.45 3.41
CA GLY A 37 -10.19 -7.35 2.40
C GLY A 37 -8.73 -7.04 2.08
N LEU A 38 -8.37 -5.76 1.98
CA LEU A 38 -6.98 -5.33 1.77
C LEU A 38 -6.10 -5.72 2.96
N MET A 39 -6.56 -5.45 4.18
CA MET A 39 -5.86 -5.83 5.40
C MET A 39 -5.69 -7.35 5.50
N ALA A 40 -6.72 -8.13 5.19
CA ALA A 40 -6.64 -9.59 5.22
C ALA A 40 -5.62 -10.15 4.21
N LEU A 41 -5.56 -9.59 2.99
CA LEU A 41 -4.58 -10.04 2.01
C LEU A 41 -3.15 -9.61 2.38
N ALA A 42 -2.97 -8.40 2.91
CA ALA A 42 -1.68 -7.93 3.39
C ALA A 42 -1.15 -8.83 4.52
N LEU A 43 -2.02 -9.23 5.45
CA LEU A 43 -1.70 -10.19 6.51
C LEU A 43 -1.36 -11.57 5.93
N GLN A 44 -2.16 -12.08 4.99
CA GLN A 44 -1.90 -13.38 4.36
C GLN A 44 -0.58 -13.40 3.56
N ALA A 45 -0.26 -12.32 2.84
CA ALA A 45 1.02 -12.18 2.13
C ALA A 45 2.21 -12.13 3.10
N ASN A 46 2.05 -11.45 4.24
CA ASN A 46 3.04 -11.44 5.31
C ASN A 46 3.23 -12.84 5.91
N GLU A 47 2.15 -13.57 6.17
CA GLU A 47 2.20 -14.95 6.66
C GLU A 47 2.83 -15.91 5.64
N ALA A 48 2.55 -15.73 4.35
CA ALA A 48 3.06 -16.57 3.27
C ALA A 48 4.52 -16.27 2.88
N GLY A 49 5.11 -15.16 3.36
CA GLY A 49 6.47 -14.76 3.03
C GLY A 49 6.69 -14.40 1.55
N HIS A 50 5.60 -14.18 0.80
CA HIS A 50 5.61 -13.89 -0.64
C HIS A 50 4.68 -12.72 -0.97
N PRO A 51 5.09 -11.78 -1.85
CA PRO A 51 4.31 -10.59 -2.18
C PRO A 51 3.04 -10.93 -2.96
N ALA A 52 2.00 -10.10 -2.82
CA ALA A 52 0.80 -10.22 -3.67
C ALA A 52 1.17 -9.91 -5.13
N ALA A 53 0.94 -10.88 -6.02
CA ALA A 53 1.35 -10.81 -7.42
C ALA A 53 0.53 -9.83 -8.28
N HIS A 54 -0.61 -9.34 -7.76
CA HIS A 54 -1.51 -8.45 -8.48
C HIS A 54 -1.96 -7.32 -7.55
N GLY A 55 -2.31 -6.18 -8.16
CA GLY A 55 -3.00 -5.11 -7.45
C GLY A 55 -4.32 -5.59 -6.87
N LEU A 56 -4.68 -5.08 -5.69
CA LEU A 56 -5.91 -5.47 -5.01
C LEU A 56 -7.10 -4.85 -5.74
N VAL A 57 -8.04 -5.66 -6.22
CA VAL A 57 -9.24 -5.17 -6.92
C VAL A 57 -10.34 -4.95 -5.88
N GLY A 58 -10.62 -3.69 -5.55
CA GLY A 58 -11.77 -3.33 -4.70
C GLY A 58 -13.11 -3.62 -5.37
N SER A 59 -14.19 -3.55 -4.59
CA SER A 59 -15.58 -3.85 -4.99
C SER A 59 -16.06 -3.05 -6.22
N MET A 60 -15.44 -1.90 -6.50
CA MET A 60 -15.74 -1.03 -7.64
C MET A 60 -14.78 -1.19 -8.83
N GLY A 61 -13.91 -2.21 -8.84
CA GLY A 61 -12.91 -2.40 -9.89
C GLY A 61 -11.69 -1.47 -9.77
N VAL A 62 -11.54 -0.78 -8.63
CA VAL A 62 -10.36 0.04 -8.33
C VAL A 62 -9.22 -0.90 -7.97
N ALA A 63 -8.19 -0.97 -8.82
CA ALA A 63 -6.96 -1.68 -8.52
C ALA A 63 -6.05 -0.80 -7.66
N TYR A 64 -5.87 -1.16 -6.39
CA TYR A 64 -4.75 -0.64 -5.59
C TYR A 64 -3.45 -1.22 -6.18
N GLY A 65 -2.36 -0.45 -6.20
CA GLY A 65 -1.12 -0.82 -6.91
C GLY A 65 -0.53 -2.18 -6.51
N ALA A 66 0.50 -2.66 -7.20
CA ALA A 66 1.14 -3.91 -6.81
C ALA A 66 1.92 -3.75 -5.49
N LEU A 67 1.89 -4.76 -4.61
CA LEU A 67 2.68 -4.79 -3.38
C LEU A 67 4.16 -4.93 -3.74
N VAL A 68 4.91 -3.83 -3.64
CA VAL A 68 6.34 -3.82 -3.95
C VAL A 68 7.14 -4.11 -2.70
N VAL A 69 8.01 -5.12 -2.76
CA VAL A 69 8.95 -5.46 -1.68
C VAL A 69 10.37 -5.24 -2.15
N TRP A 70 11.14 -4.46 -1.40
CA TRP A 70 12.58 -4.32 -1.60
C TRP A 70 13.33 -5.31 -0.73
N ARG A 71 14.27 -6.05 -1.32
CA ARG A 71 15.08 -7.05 -0.61
C ARG A 71 16.57 -6.75 -0.79
N PRO A 72 17.35 -6.63 0.30
CA PRO A 72 18.80 -6.52 0.23
C PRO A 72 19.44 -7.84 -0.24
N MET A 73 20.49 -7.76 -1.06
CA MET A 73 21.25 -8.90 -1.58
C MET A 73 22.76 -8.68 -1.38
N PRO A 74 23.60 -9.74 -1.35
CA PRO A 74 25.04 -9.58 -1.13
C PRO A 74 25.74 -8.66 -2.14
N GLN A 75 25.34 -8.70 -3.41
CA GLN A 75 25.90 -7.86 -4.48
C GLN A 75 24.98 -6.72 -4.95
N GLY A 76 23.90 -6.41 -4.24
CA GLY A 76 22.88 -5.47 -4.73
C GLY A 76 21.58 -5.50 -3.95
N PHE A 77 20.47 -5.36 -4.67
CA PHE A 77 19.13 -5.47 -4.13
C PHE A 77 18.15 -5.87 -5.23
N ARG A 78 16.96 -6.34 -4.86
CA ARG A 78 15.88 -6.60 -5.83
C ARG A 78 14.57 -5.98 -5.38
N PHE A 79 13.75 -5.62 -6.36
CA PHE A 79 12.34 -5.31 -6.15
C PHE A 79 11.49 -6.50 -6.60
N GLU A 80 10.56 -6.91 -5.75
CA GLU A 80 9.58 -7.95 -6.00
C GLU A 80 8.20 -7.30 -6.14
N GLY A 81 7.31 -7.89 -6.96
CA GLY A 81 5.97 -7.35 -7.17
C GLY A 81 5.88 -6.17 -8.14
N LEU A 82 6.97 -5.79 -8.81
CA LEU A 82 6.92 -4.78 -9.88
C LEU A 82 6.12 -5.29 -11.09
N PRO A 83 5.30 -4.43 -11.73
CA PRO A 83 4.67 -4.76 -13.01
C PRO A 83 5.72 -5.12 -14.09
N PRO A 84 5.41 -6.03 -15.04
CA PRO A 84 6.38 -6.55 -16.01
C PRO A 84 7.09 -5.49 -16.87
N ASN A 85 6.46 -4.33 -17.04
CA ASN A 85 6.94 -3.22 -17.84
C ASN A 85 7.79 -2.19 -17.05
N VAL A 86 7.94 -2.35 -15.74
CA VAL A 86 8.70 -1.41 -14.89
C VAL A 86 10.14 -1.90 -14.71
N LYS A 87 11.10 -1.08 -15.13
CA LYS A 87 12.54 -1.34 -14.92
C LYS A 87 13.03 -0.50 -13.75
N MET A 88 13.67 -1.16 -12.77
CA MET A 88 14.26 -0.55 -11.58
C MET A 88 15.72 -0.99 -11.42
N PRO A 89 16.58 -0.18 -10.77
CA PRO A 89 17.95 -0.58 -10.49
C PRO A 89 18.00 -1.80 -9.57
N THR A 90 19.07 -2.58 -9.68
CA THR A 90 19.30 -3.79 -8.87
C THR A 90 20.71 -3.87 -8.30
N GLN A 91 21.56 -2.89 -8.63
CA GLN A 91 22.97 -2.82 -8.24
C GLN A 91 23.20 -1.60 -7.35
N TRP A 92 24.09 -1.75 -6.37
CA TRP A 92 24.57 -0.63 -5.59
C TRP A 92 25.46 0.28 -6.44
N LEU A 93 25.39 1.59 -6.20
CA LEU A 93 26.28 2.55 -6.84
C LEU A 93 27.74 2.42 -6.35
N GLN A 94 27.92 1.90 -5.13
CA GLN A 94 29.21 1.66 -4.49
C GLN A 94 29.15 0.34 -3.73
N THR A 95 30.28 -0.36 -3.58
CA THR A 95 30.36 -1.64 -2.87
C THR A 95 31.58 -1.70 -1.97
N PRO A 96 31.49 -2.33 -0.78
CA PRO A 96 30.28 -2.97 -0.24
C PRO A 96 29.32 -1.96 0.42
N VAL A 97 28.01 -2.21 0.34
CA VAL A 97 26.98 -1.52 1.16
C VAL A 97 26.45 -2.52 2.17
N LEU A 98 26.48 -2.15 3.45
CA LEU A 98 25.85 -2.93 4.53
C LEU A 98 24.45 -2.40 4.81
N VAL A 99 23.51 -3.33 4.98
CA VAL A 99 22.10 -3.05 5.27
C VAL A 99 21.74 -3.64 6.62
N GLN A 100 21.23 -2.81 7.53
CA GLN A 100 20.88 -3.21 8.90
C GLN A 100 19.50 -2.67 9.32
N PRO A 101 18.55 -3.53 9.72
CA PRO A 101 18.60 -4.98 9.66
C PRO A 101 18.59 -5.48 8.20
N ASN A 102 19.19 -6.65 7.95
CA ASN A 102 19.21 -7.27 6.63
C ASN A 102 17.89 -8.01 6.34
N THR A 103 16.79 -7.26 6.29
CA THR A 103 15.43 -7.79 6.13
C THR A 103 14.71 -7.14 4.95
N PRO A 104 13.73 -7.83 4.33
CA PRO A 104 12.87 -7.22 3.33
C PRO A 104 12.12 -6.00 3.86
N VAL A 105 11.86 -5.03 2.99
CA VAL A 105 11.11 -3.80 3.28
C VAL A 105 9.91 -3.72 2.32
N VAL A 106 8.72 -3.57 2.88
CA VAL A 106 7.47 -3.40 2.12
C VAL A 106 7.32 -1.92 1.76
N LEU A 107 7.21 -1.61 0.47
CA LEU A 107 7.18 -0.25 -0.06
C LEU A 107 5.78 0.29 -0.37
N GLY A 108 4.72 -0.51 -0.18
CA GLY A 108 3.33 -0.12 -0.49
C GLY A 108 2.75 -0.92 -1.65
N PRO A 109 1.42 -0.83 -1.86
CA PRO A 109 0.69 0.40 -2.24
C PRO A 109 -0.24 1.00 -1.17
N GLU A 110 -0.43 0.34 -0.03
CA GLU A 110 -1.42 0.77 0.97
C GLU A 110 -0.92 1.94 1.84
N PRO A 111 -1.82 2.82 2.30
CA PRO A 111 -1.46 3.99 3.12
C PRO A 111 -1.01 3.63 4.54
N LEU A 112 -1.21 2.39 4.97
CA LEU A 112 -0.90 1.88 6.31
C LEU A 112 0.04 0.67 6.21
N ILE A 113 1.35 0.90 6.34
CA ILE A 113 2.35 -0.16 6.48
C ILE A 113 2.88 -0.21 7.91
N PRO A 114 3.40 -1.34 8.41
CA PRO A 114 4.11 -1.34 9.68
C PRO A 114 5.28 -0.35 9.66
N ARG A 115 5.60 0.24 10.82
CA ARG A 115 6.84 1.02 10.98
C ARG A 115 8.03 0.17 10.55
N GLN A 116 8.83 0.71 9.64
CA GLN A 116 9.99 0.03 9.07
C GLN A 116 11.17 0.98 9.02
N SER A 117 12.37 0.46 9.29
CA SER A 117 13.60 1.20 9.06
C SER A 117 14.76 0.30 8.71
N ILE A 118 15.57 0.73 7.75
CA ILE A 118 16.86 0.14 7.41
C ILE A 118 17.94 1.22 7.44
N THR A 119 19.15 0.83 7.83
CA THR A 119 20.34 1.68 7.80
C THR A 119 21.28 1.14 6.74
N LEU A 120 21.72 2.02 5.85
CA LEU A 120 22.74 1.79 4.85
C LEU A 120 24.06 2.40 5.33
N SER A 121 25.13 1.62 5.28
CA SER A 121 26.48 2.08 5.60
C SER A 121 27.51 1.58 4.61
N LEU A 122 28.60 2.33 4.46
CA LEU A 122 29.73 2.00 3.59
C LEU A 122 30.94 1.69 4.47
N PRO A 123 31.28 0.40 4.68
CA PRO A 123 32.45 0.01 5.46
C PRO A 123 33.74 0.64 4.91
N GLY A 124 34.57 1.16 5.80
CA GLY A 124 35.85 1.79 5.41
C GLY A 124 35.71 3.17 4.78
N SER A 125 34.50 3.73 4.71
CA SER A 125 34.26 5.12 4.31
C SER A 125 34.07 6.01 5.54
N SER A 126 34.48 7.28 5.45
CA SER A 126 34.15 8.32 6.45
C SER A 126 32.71 8.84 6.29
N SER A 127 31.93 8.27 5.38
CA SER A 127 30.54 8.67 5.15
C SER A 127 29.65 8.19 6.30
N ALA A 128 28.88 9.12 6.86
CA ALA A 128 27.90 8.82 7.90
C ALA A 128 26.84 7.83 7.39
N PRO A 129 26.42 6.85 8.21
CA PRO A 129 25.33 5.96 7.87
C PRO A 129 24.04 6.72 7.56
N VAL A 130 23.27 6.20 6.62
CA VAL A 130 21.99 6.79 6.21
C VAL A 130 20.87 5.83 6.57
N ARG A 131 19.87 6.33 7.30
CA ARG A 131 18.69 5.55 7.68
C ARG A 131 17.51 5.91 6.80
N LEU A 132 16.88 4.90 6.21
CA LEU A 132 15.60 5.02 5.53
C LEU A 132 14.51 4.52 6.48
N ALA A 133 13.52 5.35 6.81
CA ALA A 133 12.48 4.99 7.77
C ALA A 133 11.10 5.56 7.45
N THR A 134 10.06 4.80 7.80
CA THR A 134 8.64 5.20 7.79
C THR A 134 8.02 4.89 9.16
N ASP A 135 7.11 5.74 9.61
CA ASP A 135 6.26 5.49 10.77
C ASP A 135 5.02 4.64 10.44
N GLY A 136 4.81 4.32 9.17
CA GLY A 136 3.67 3.57 8.68
C GLY A 136 2.51 4.41 8.17
N LEU A 137 2.53 5.72 8.43
CA LEU A 137 1.51 6.69 8.00
C LEU A 137 2.03 7.66 6.94
N ARG A 138 3.35 7.81 6.86
CA ARG A 138 4.05 8.70 5.94
C ARG A 138 4.96 7.92 5.01
N PRO A 139 5.27 8.46 3.82
CA PRO A 139 6.30 7.90 2.96
C PRO A 139 7.63 7.72 3.70
N PHE A 140 8.47 6.82 3.21
CA PHE A 140 9.83 6.68 3.72
C PHE A 140 10.60 8.00 3.62
N SER A 141 11.34 8.32 4.67
CA SER A 141 12.19 9.49 4.78
C SER A 141 13.64 9.09 4.97
N ILE A 142 14.55 9.88 4.41
CA ILE A 142 16.00 9.71 4.59
C ILE A 142 16.41 10.49 5.84
N GLN A 143 17.03 9.81 6.80
CA GLN A 143 17.53 10.34 8.05
C GLN A 143 19.05 10.18 8.07
N ASN A 144 19.80 11.28 8.13
CA ASN A 144 21.24 11.23 8.29
C ASN A 144 21.57 10.93 9.75
N LEU A 145 22.23 9.81 10.01
CA LEU A 145 22.72 9.49 11.35
C LEU A 145 24.06 10.23 11.52
N GLN A 146 24.00 11.48 11.95
CA GLN A 146 25.20 12.20 12.37
C GLN A 146 25.74 11.52 13.64
N GLU A 147 27.00 11.11 13.63
CA GLU A 147 27.70 10.78 14.87
C GLU A 147 27.81 12.08 15.67
N THR A 148 27.05 12.19 16.76
CA THR A 148 27.25 13.26 17.73
C THR A 148 28.66 13.12 18.31
N PRO A 149 29.51 14.16 18.28
CA PRO A 149 30.88 14.11 18.81
C PRO A 149 30.94 13.87 20.32
#